data_AF-A0A7X6Y5C8-F1
#
_entry.id   AF-A0A7X6Y5C8-F1
#
_cell.length_a   1.000
_cell.length_b   1.000
_cell.length_c   1.000
_cell.angle_alpha   90.00
_cell.angle_beta   90.00
_cell.angle_gamma   90.00
#
_symmetry.space_group_name_H-M   'P 1'
#
loop_
_entity.id
_entity.type
_entity.pdbx_description
1 polymer ?
#
loop_
_entity_poly.entity_id
_entity_poly.type
_entity_poly.pdbx_seq_one_letter_code
_entity_poly.pdbx_strand_id
1 'polypeptide(L)'
;MEGLILARYFMFVQVYSHRTRRVYDKIMGRLLVELLEKEYERSKLPASPQEFVNWDDYKVLVQARTHNSQWADMFLNRKHLSCVYETELPPTKEEREYQRKADSIIKEELEREFDPNLVIVDLFRKAPVKFLLADEKTPTINIVSRDDPTVTSSLKDKAPVVRNLEEPIYAFRVYADNSVAKNVYDHIKMRKEVIIAKLRSQNEKGGDD
;
A
#
# COMPACT_ATOMS: atom_id res chain seq x y z
N MET A 1 -1.48 -12.74 -24.37
CA MET A 1 -2.07 -12.74 -23.01
C MET A 1 -1.01 -12.60 -21.93
N GLU A 2 0.03 -13.43 -21.90
CA GLU A 2 1.10 -13.34 -20.88
C GLU A 2 1.74 -11.95 -20.79
N GLY A 3 2.11 -11.36 -21.94
CA GLY A 3 2.67 -10.00 -21.99
C GLY A 3 1.79 -8.91 -21.38
N LEU A 4 0.46 -9.04 -21.48
CA LEU A 4 -0.48 -8.09 -20.85
C LEU A 4 -0.44 -8.20 -19.31
N ILE A 5 -0.36 -9.42 -18.79
CA ILE A 5 -0.26 -9.68 -17.34
C ILE A 5 1.07 -9.16 -16.80
N LEU A 6 2.17 -9.38 -17.52
CA LEU A 6 3.48 -8.84 -17.17
C LEU A 6 3.49 -7.30 -17.22
N ALA A 7 2.91 -6.70 -18.26
CA ALA A 7 2.79 -5.24 -18.35
C ALA A 7 2.01 -4.66 -17.15
N ARG A 8 0.89 -5.30 -16.77
CA ARG A 8 0.12 -4.92 -15.58
C ARG A 8 0.94 -5.07 -14.30
N TYR A 9 1.73 -6.13 -14.16
CA TYR A 9 2.65 -6.31 -13.04
C TYR A 9 3.65 -5.15 -12.95
N PHE A 10 4.33 -4.83 -14.05
CA PHE A 10 5.31 -3.74 -14.08
C PHE A 10 4.68 -2.37 -13.79
N MET A 11 3.46 -2.11 -14.26
CA MET A 11 2.71 -0.90 -13.91
C MET A 11 2.47 -0.80 -12.39
N PHE A 12 2.16 -1.91 -11.71
CA PHE A 12 2.03 -1.89 -10.26
C PHE A 12 3.34 -1.59 -9.55
N VAL A 13 4.44 -2.21 -9.97
CA VAL A 13 5.75 -2.06 -9.32
C VAL A 13 6.36 -0.68 -9.58
N GLN A 14 6.29 -0.19 -10.81
CA GLN A 14 7.03 1.00 -11.23
C GLN A 14 6.23 2.29 -11.12
N VAL A 15 4.91 2.24 -11.30
CA VAL A 15 4.05 3.44 -11.33
C VAL A 15 3.16 3.51 -10.10
N TYR A 16 2.32 2.49 -9.86
CA TYR A 16 1.31 2.57 -8.82
C TYR A 16 1.87 2.46 -7.40
N SER A 17 2.93 1.67 -7.19
CA SER A 17 3.59 1.53 -5.89
C SER A 17 4.84 2.41 -5.77
N HIS A 18 5.08 3.34 -6.70
CA HIS A 18 6.24 4.23 -6.65
C HIS A 18 6.22 5.10 -5.39
N ARG A 19 7.34 5.13 -4.65
CA ARG A 19 7.47 5.82 -3.36
C ARG A 19 6.92 7.26 -3.36
N THR A 20 7.31 8.07 -4.34
CA THR A 20 6.87 9.47 -4.43
C THR A 20 5.37 9.57 -4.70
N ARG A 21 4.81 8.70 -5.55
CA ARG A 21 3.36 8.71 -5.79
C ARG A 21 2.59 8.36 -4.52
N ARG A 22 3.07 7.34 -3.80
CA ARG A 22 2.46 6.84 -2.57
C ARG A 22 2.45 7.86 -1.44
N VAL A 23 3.54 8.61 -1.23
CA VAL A 23 3.53 9.66 -0.20
C VAL A 23 2.55 10.78 -0.55
N TYR A 24 2.39 11.15 -1.82
CA TYR A 24 1.36 12.10 -2.23
C TYR A 24 -0.06 11.56 -2.07
N ASP A 25 -0.31 10.25 -2.27
CA ASP A 25 -1.61 9.65 -1.95
C ASP A 25 -1.96 9.85 -0.47
N LYS A 26 -0.97 9.68 0.42
CA LYS A 26 -1.15 9.87 1.86
C LYS A 26 -1.38 11.34 2.21
N ILE A 27 -0.57 12.26 1.67
CA ILE A 27 -0.73 13.71 1.85
C ILE A 27 -2.12 14.15 1.37
N MET A 28 -2.53 13.72 0.17
CA MET A 28 -3.84 14.05 -0.38
C MET A 28 -4.97 13.50 0.48
N GLY A 29 -4.87 12.26 0.97
CA GLY A 29 -5.87 11.68 1.86
C GLY A 29 -6.05 12.48 3.16
N ARG A 30 -4.95 12.94 3.78
CA ARG A 30 -4.99 13.81 4.98
C ARG A 30 -5.58 15.18 4.67
N LEU A 31 -5.13 15.81 3.58
CA LEU A 31 -5.65 17.10 3.13
C LEU A 31 -7.15 17.03 2.86
N LEU A 32 -7.64 16.01 2.16
CA LEU A 32 -9.06 15.85 1.88
C LEU A 32 -9.90 15.72 3.16
N VAL A 33 -9.39 15.00 4.17
CA VAL A 33 -10.07 14.89 5.47
C VAL A 33 -10.23 16.27 6.10
N GLU A 34 -9.18 17.09 6.15
CA GLU A 34 -9.25 18.43 6.74
C GLU A 34 -10.15 19.38 5.94
N LEU A 35 -10.10 19.32 4.61
CA LEU A 35 -10.98 20.12 3.75
C LEU A 35 -12.46 19.74 3.95
N LEU A 36 -12.76 18.44 4.08
CA LEU A 36 -14.11 17.95 4.35
C LEU A 36 -14.59 18.33 5.75
N GLU A 37 -13.72 18.27 6.76
CA GLU A 37 -14.03 18.73 8.12
C GLU A 37 -14.33 20.22 8.15
N LYS A 38 -13.57 21.03 7.40
CA LYS A 38 -13.82 22.47 7.28
C LYS A 38 -15.16 22.79 6.60
N GLU A 39 -15.53 22.05 5.56
CA GLU A 39 -16.74 22.32 4.77
C GLU A 39 -18.02 21.79 5.42
N TYR A 40 -17.97 20.58 6.01
CA TYR A 40 -19.15 19.84 6.46
C TYR A 40 -19.11 19.43 7.94
N GLU A 41 -18.09 19.85 8.70
CA GLU A 41 -17.88 19.43 10.10
C GLU A 41 -17.77 17.90 10.24
N ARG A 42 -17.35 17.21 9.17
CA ARG A 42 -17.15 15.75 9.13
C ARG A 42 -15.97 15.37 8.24
N SER A 43 -15.23 14.34 8.65
CA SER A 43 -14.09 13.78 7.91
C SER A 43 -14.46 12.81 6.78
N LYS A 44 -15.69 12.89 6.27
CA LYS A 44 -16.25 11.93 5.29
C LYS A 44 -16.76 12.65 4.06
N LEU A 45 -16.63 11.96 2.93
CA LEU A 45 -17.20 12.39 1.67
C LEU A 45 -18.72 12.63 1.79
N PRO A 46 -19.27 13.56 1.00
CA PRO A 46 -20.69 13.81 1.00
C PRO A 46 -21.52 12.57 0.66
N ALA A 47 -22.62 12.36 1.39
CA ALA A 47 -23.56 11.27 1.12
C ALA A 47 -24.50 11.58 -0.07
N SER A 48 -24.77 12.87 -0.31
CA SER A 48 -25.52 13.32 -1.47
C SER A 48 -24.67 13.18 -2.74
N PRO A 49 -25.14 12.45 -3.78
CA PRO A 49 -24.43 12.36 -5.05
C PRO A 49 -24.15 13.72 -5.68
N GLN A 50 -25.08 14.66 -5.56
CA GLN A 50 -24.92 16.02 -6.09
C GLN A 50 -23.80 16.78 -5.37
N GLU A 51 -23.67 16.62 -4.05
CA GLU A 51 -22.56 17.21 -3.30
C GLU A 51 -21.24 16.53 -3.64
N PHE A 52 -21.24 15.19 -3.78
CA PHE A 52 -20.04 14.42 -4.09
C PHE A 52 -19.44 14.78 -5.46
N VAL A 53 -20.28 14.94 -6.50
CA VAL A 53 -19.81 15.30 -7.85
C VAL A 53 -19.11 16.67 -7.88
N ASN A 54 -19.44 17.56 -6.95
CA ASN A 54 -18.78 18.86 -6.84
C ASN A 54 -17.36 18.79 -6.25
N TRP A 55 -16.95 17.64 -5.69
CA TRP A 55 -15.58 17.41 -5.21
C TRP A 55 -14.67 16.94 -6.34
N ASP A 56 -14.40 17.84 -7.28
CA ASP A 56 -13.44 17.63 -8.36
C ASP A 56 -12.04 18.18 -8.02
N ASP A 57 -11.08 17.94 -8.91
CA ASP A 57 -9.70 18.41 -8.76
C ASP A 57 -9.62 19.93 -8.61
N TYR A 58 -10.49 20.67 -9.30
CA TYR A 58 -10.52 22.13 -9.25
C TYR A 58 -10.95 22.63 -7.87
N LYS A 59 -12.06 22.11 -7.33
CA LYS A 59 -12.53 22.45 -5.98
C LYS A 59 -11.46 22.14 -4.94
N VAL A 60 -10.86 20.96 -5.00
CA VAL A 60 -9.79 20.55 -4.07
C VAL A 60 -8.60 21.51 -4.16
N LEU A 61 -8.17 21.87 -5.36
CA LEU A 61 -7.05 22.80 -5.56
C LEU A 61 -7.34 24.21 -5.02
N VAL A 62 -8.54 24.74 -5.26
CA VAL A 62 -8.94 26.07 -4.74
C VAL A 62 -9.03 26.05 -3.22
N GLN A 63 -9.65 25.02 -2.65
CA GLN A 63 -9.76 24.91 -1.20
C GLN A 63 -8.40 24.73 -0.53
N ALA A 64 -7.51 23.90 -1.09
CA ALA A 64 -6.15 23.72 -0.58
C ALA A 64 -5.37 25.04 -0.53
N ARG A 65 -5.49 25.90 -1.55
CA ARG A 65 -4.78 27.20 -1.60
C ARG A 65 -5.21 28.17 -0.50
N THR A 66 -6.42 28.03 0.02
CA THR A 66 -6.99 28.91 1.05
C THR A 66 -7.02 28.24 2.42
N HIS A 67 -6.50 27.02 2.53
CA HIS A 67 -6.48 26.26 3.76
C HIS A 67 -5.09 26.31 4.39
N ASN A 68 -5.01 26.86 5.59
CA ASN A 68 -3.76 26.93 6.35
C ASN A 68 -3.49 25.57 7.01
N SER A 69 -2.95 24.65 6.21
CA SER A 69 -2.63 23.29 6.61
C SER A 69 -1.23 22.92 6.10
N GLN A 70 -0.49 22.17 6.92
CA GLN A 70 0.80 21.61 6.51
C GLN A 70 0.63 20.63 5.34
N TRP A 71 -0.47 19.89 5.28
CA TRP A 71 -0.77 18.98 4.17
C TRP A 71 -1.02 19.74 2.86
N ALA A 72 -1.68 20.90 2.96
CA ALA A 72 -1.87 21.79 1.83
C ALA A 72 -0.53 22.33 1.31
N ASP A 73 0.38 22.76 2.20
CA ASP A 73 1.73 23.21 1.83
C ASP A 73 2.54 22.09 1.15
N MET A 74 2.58 20.90 1.76
CA MET A 74 3.28 19.74 1.19
C MET A 74 2.75 19.37 -0.21
N PHE A 75 1.42 19.42 -0.39
CA PHE A 75 0.78 19.11 -1.67
C PHE A 75 1.07 20.18 -2.73
N LEU A 76 0.78 21.44 -2.44
CA LEU A 76 0.86 22.55 -3.40
C LEU A 76 2.31 22.85 -3.80
N ASN A 77 3.23 22.85 -2.83
CA ASN A 77 4.63 23.20 -3.05
C ASN A 77 5.52 22.00 -3.34
N ARG A 78 4.91 20.81 -3.44
CA ARG A 78 5.60 19.54 -3.68
C ARG A 78 6.72 19.24 -2.66
N LYS A 79 6.53 19.62 -1.39
CA LYS A 79 7.49 19.42 -0.29
C LYS A 79 7.14 18.20 0.56
N HIS A 80 7.10 17.02 -0.05
CA HIS A 80 6.80 15.80 0.69
C HIS A 80 7.97 15.37 1.61
N LEU A 81 7.66 14.60 2.66
CA LEU A 81 8.67 14.03 3.56
C LEU A 81 9.62 13.06 2.82
N SER A 82 10.84 12.93 3.31
CA SER A 82 11.87 12.04 2.75
C SER A 82 11.60 10.59 3.16
N CYS A 83 11.78 9.63 2.24
CA CYS A 83 11.70 8.21 2.58
C CYS A 83 12.95 7.81 3.38
N VAL A 84 12.78 7.49 4.66
CA VAL A 84 13.88 7.14 5.57
C VAL A 84 14.05 5.65 5.73
N TYR A 85 13.00 4.87 5.47
CA TYR A 85 13.02 3.42 5.58
C TYR A 85 12.11 2.80 4.51
N GLU A 86 12.60 1.73 3.89
CA GLU A 86 11.86 0.88 2.96
C GLU A 86 12.22 -0.58 3.24
N THR A 87 11.21 -1.45 3.40
CA THR A 87 11.45 -2.87 3.64
C THR A 87 11.91 -3.57 2.37
N GLU A 88 13.05 -4.26 2.46
CA GLU A 88 13.46 -5.29 1.52
C GLU A 88 12.80 -6.63 1.91
N LEU A 89 12.22 -7.32 0.93
CA LEU A 89 11.53 -8.59 1.17
C LEU A 89 12.53 -9.75 1.30
N PRO A 90 12.45 -10.54 2.39
CA PRO A 90 13.23 -11.77 2.51
C PRO A 90 12.95 -12.80 1.40
N PRO A 91 13.92 -13.68 1.08
CA PRO A 91 13.79 -14.65 0.00
C PRO A 91 12.75 -15.74 0.30
N THR A 92 12.57 -16.12 1.56
CA THR A 92 11.65 -17.20 1.96
C THR A 92 10.24 -16.70 2.28
N LYS A 93 9.21 -17.52 2.03
CA LYS A 93 7.81 -17.15 2.32
C LYS A 93 7.56 -16.94 3.81
N GLU A 94 8.18 -17.77 4.64
CA GLU A 94 8.05 -17.72 6.09
C GLU A 94 8.64 -16.41 6.65
N GLU A 95 9.85 -16.05 6.27
CA GLU A 95 10.46 -14.79 6.70
C GLU A 95 9.69 -13.57 6.19
N ARG A 96 9.13 -13.63 4.96
CA ARG A 96 8.23 -12.58 4.47
C ARG A 96 7.00 -12.41 5.38
N GLU A 97 6.49 -13.48 5.97
CA GLU A 97 5.34 -13.40 6.86
C GLU A 97 5.70 -12.79 8.22
N TYR A 98 6.83 -13.16 8.81
CA TYR A 98 7.35 -12.48 10.01
C TYR A 98 7.61 -10.99 9.75
N GLN A 99 8.21 -10.67 8.60
CA GLN A 99 8.45 -9.30 8.18
C GLN A 99 7.15 -8.50 8.10
N ARG A 100 6.11 -9.04 7.44
CA ARG A 100 4.82 -8.38 7.32
C ARG A 100 4.15 -8.12 8.66
N LYS A 101 4.22 -9.09 9.58
CA LYS A 101 3.69 -8.94 10.94
C LYS A 101 4.44 -7.86 11.71
N ALA A 102 5.78 -7.86 11.62
CA ALA A 102 6.60 -6.84 12.25
C ALA A 102 6.30 -5.43 11.69
N ASP A 103 6.21 -5.29 10.37
CA ASP A 103 5.90 -4.02 9.71
C ASP A 103 4.50 -3.48 10.08
N SER A 104 3.50 -4.35 10.25
CA SER A 104 2.18 -3.94 10.75
C SER A 104 2.24 -3.42 12.19
N ILE A 105 3.00 -4.07 13.08
CA ILE A 105 3.18 -3.62 14.46
C ILE A 105 3.92 -2.29 14.50
N ILE A 106 5.03 -2.17 13.75
CA ILE A 106 5.82 -0.94 13.67
C ILE A 106 4.98 0.21 13.10
N LYS A 107 4.12 -0.05 12.10
CA LYS A 107 3.18 0.95 11.60
C LYS A 107 2.32 1.52 12.73
N GLU A 108 1.71 0.66 13.54
CA GLU A 108 0.85 1.08 14.65
C GLU A 108 1.63 1.83 15.72
N GLU A 109 2.87 1.40 16.04
CA GLU A 109 3.77 2.09 16.97
C GLU A 109 4.10 3.50 16.48
N LEU A 110 4.54 3.64 15.23
CA LEU A 110 4.92 4.93 14.65
C LEU A 110 3.75 5.90 14.53
N GLU A 111 2.57 5.43 14.11
CA GLU A 111 1.36 6.26 13.99
C GLU A 111 0.83 6.73 15.36
N ARG A 112 1.22 6.06 16.45
CA ARG A 112 0.86 6.43 17.82
C ARG A 112 1.89 7.37 18.46
N GLU A 113 3.17 7.15 18.18
CA GLU A 113 4.28 7.82 18.87
C GLU A 113 4.73 9.13 18.21
N PHE A 114 4.51 9.27 16.90
CA PHE A 114 4.98 10.43 16.15
C PHE A 114 3.83 11.29 15.64
N ASP A 115 4.08 12.60 15.55
CA ASP A 115 3.16 13.53 14.91
C ASP A 115 2.97 13.11 13.43
N PRO A 116 1.73 12.93 12.96
CA PRO A 116 1.47 12.56 11.57
C PRO A 116 2.07 13.55 10.57
N ASN A 117 2.23 14.83 10.93
CA ASN A 117 2.86 15.84 10.09
C ASN A 117 4.38 15.65 9.93
N LEU A 118 5.00 14.94 10.87
CA LEU A 118 6.45 14.66 10.87
C LEU A 118 6.76 13.24 10.38
N VAL A 119 5.80 12.31 10.44
CA VAL A 119 6.00 10.91 10.03
C VAL A 119 4.77 10.39 9.27
N ILE A 120 4.99 9.89 8.06
CA ILE A 120 3.97 9.23 7.23
C ILE A 120 4.38 7.77 7.03
N VAL A 121 3.47 6.86 7.35
CA VAL A 121 3.67 5.42 7.13
C VAL A 121 2.82 4.94 5.94
N ASP A 122 3.45 4.26 4.99
CA ASP A 122 2.79 3.60 3.87
C ASP A 122 3.02 2.08 3.91
N LEU A 123 1.93 1.34 3.94
CA LEU A 123 1.91 -0.11 3.82
C LEU A 123 1.09 -0.45 2.57
N PHE A 124 1.79 -0.79 1.48
CA PHE A 124 1.18 -1.21 0.22
C PHE A 124 1.19 -2.73 0.14
N ARG A 125 0.02 -3.33 -0.08
CA ARG A 125 -0.14 -4.77 -0.32
C ARG A 125 -1.22 -4.99 -1.37
N LYS A 126 -0.84 -5.39 -2.58
CA LYS A 126 -1.82 -5.67 -3.64
C LYS A 126 -1.31 -6.75 -4.60
N ALA A 127 -2.14 -7.77 -4.81
CA ALA A 127 -1.92 -8.72 -5.89
C ALA A 127 -2.18 -8.01 -7.24
N PRO A 128 -1.23 -8.06 -8.18
CA PRO A 128 -1.39 -7.41 -9.48
C PRO A 128 -2.50 -8.09 -10.29
N VAL A 129 -2.67 -9.41 -10.12
CA VAL A 129 -3.70 -10.24 -10.77
C VAL A 129 -4.24 -11.27 -9.78
N LYS A 130 -5.51 -11.66 -9.95
CA LYS A 130 -6.12 -12.81 -9.28
C LYS A 130 -6.45 -13.88 -10.32
N PHE A 131 -5.94 -15.09 -10.14
CA PHE A 131 -6.24 -16.34 -10.85
C PHE A 131 -7.70 -16.77 -10.82
N LEU A 132 -8.34 -16.52 -9.67
CA LEU A 132 -9.62 -17.12 -9.31
C LEU A 132 -10.64 -16.04 -8.93
N LEU A 133 -11.91 -16.30 -9.23
CA LEU A 133 -13.03 -15.54 -8.72
C LEU A 133 -13.22 -15.79 -7.22
N ALA A 134 -14.20 -15.08 -6.63
CA ALA A 134 -14.50 -15.15 -5.20
C ALA A 134 -14.94 -16.55 -4.72
N ASP A 135 -15.37 -17.42 -5.63
CA ASP A 135 -15.71 -18.82 -5.34
C ASP A 135 -14.49 -19.75 -5.23
N GLU A 136 -13.28 -19.20 -5.42
CA GLU A 136 -11.98 -19.88 -5.40
C GLU A 136 -11.85 -21.09 -6.34
N LYS A 137 -12.77 -21.21 -7.30
CA LYS A 137 -12.83 -22.35 -8.23
C LYS A 137 -12.85 -21.90 -9.67
N THR A 138 -13.50 -20.78 -9.95
CA THR A 138 -13.68 -20.30 -11.31
C THR A 138 -12.48 -19.44 -11.74
N PRO A 139 -11.77 -19.79 -12.83
CA PRO A 139 -10.68 -18.96 -13.35
C PRO A 139 -11.18 -17.59 -13.81
N THR A 140 -10.43 -16.54 -13.51
CA THR A 140 -10.72 -15.18 -14.00
C THR A 140 -10.40 -15.01 -15.48
N ILE A 141 -9.44 -15.79 -15.99
CA ILE A 141 -8.98 -15.74 -17.37
C ILE A 141 -8.93 -17.17 -17.92
N ASN A 142 -9.85 -17.46 -18.83
CA ASN A 142 -9.95 -18.74 -19.50
C ASN A 142 -9.24 -18.68 -20.86
N ILE A 143 -8.50 -19.74 -21.19
CA ILE A 143 -7.97 -20.02 -22.52
C ILE A 143 -8.86 -21.08 -23.14
N VAL A 144 -9.54 -20.69 -24.22
CA VAL A 144 -10.37 -21.58 -25.04
C VAL A 144 -9.49 -22.41 -25.94
N SER A 145 -9.76 -23.71 -26.05
CA SER A 145 -9.03 -24.59 -26.98
C SER A 145 -9.29 -24.19 -28.43
N ARG A 146 -8.29 -24.40 -29.30
CA ARG A 146 -8.47 -24.19 -30.74
C ARG A 146 -9.27 -25.31 -31.39
N ASP A 147 -9.17 -26.52 -30.84
CA ASP A 147 -9.77 -27.71 -31.44
C ASP A 147 -11.23 -27.89 -31.01
N ASP A 148 -11.58 -27.40 -29.81
CA ASP A 148 -12.95 -27.46 -29.28
C ASP A 148 -13.25 -26.21 -28.44
N PRO A 149 -14.15 -25.32 -28.89
CA PRO A 149 -14.47 -24.09 -28.18
C PRO A 149 -15.21 -24.30 -26.85
N THR A 150 -15.71 -25.51 -26.58
CA THR A 150 -16.33 -25.86 -25.28
C THR A 150 -15.28 -26.21 -24.21
N VAL A 151 -14.07 -26.57 -24.64
CA VAL A 151 -12.97 -26.89 -23.73
C VAL A 151 -12.23 -25.61 -23.35
N THR A 152 -12.16 -25.35 -22.05
CA THR A 152 -11.46 -24.20 -21.49
C THR A 152 -10.43 -24.62 -20.44
N SER A 153 -9.41 -23.79 -20.25
CA SER A 153 -8.38 -24.00 -19.24
C SER A 153 -7.95 -22.68 -18.61
N SER A 154 -7.45 -22.68 -17.38
CA SER A 154 -6.99 -21.45 -16.74
C SER A 154 -5.68 -20.96 -17.36
N LEU A 155 -5.55 -19.63 -17.51
CA LEU A 155 -4.28 -19.01 -17.89
C LEU A 155 -3.14 -19.43 -16.95
N LYS A 156 -3.41 -19.56 -15.65
CA LYS A 156 -2.42 -19.96 -14.63
C LYS A 156 -1.81 -21.34 -14.89
N ASP A 157 -2.60 -22.24 -15.49
CA ASP A 157 -2.18 -23.60 -15.77
C ASP A 157 -1.36 -23.67 -17.05
N LYS A 158 -1.72 -22.86 -18.05
CA LYS A 158 -1.06 -22.83 -19.36
C LYS A 158 0.18 -21.95 -19.42
N ALA A 159 0.31 -20.97 -18.52
CA ALA A 159 1.41 -20.00 -18.51
C ALA A 159 2.18 -20.01 -17.17
N PRO A 160 3.22 -20.87 -17.02
CA PRO A 160 4.00 -20.96 -15.79
C PRO A 160 4.63 -19.63 -15.35
N VAL A 161 5.01 -18.77 -16.30
CA VAL A 161 5.65 -17.47 -16.03
C VAL A 161 4.77 -16.52 -15.22
N VAL A 162 3.45 -16.61 -15.33
CA VAL A 162 2.52 -15.74 -14.60
C VAL A 162 2.00 -16.35 -13.29
N ARG A 163 2.31 -17.63 -13.02
CA ARG A 163 1.74 -18.40 -11.91
C ARG A 163 1.99 -17.77 -10.54
N ASN A 164 3.17 -17.18 -10.34
CA ASN A 164 3.56 -16.57 -9.07
C ASN A 164 3.14 -15.10 -8.95
N LEU A 165 2.52 -14.51 -9.97
CA LEU A 165 2.07 -13.12 -9.96
C LEU A 165 0.79 -12.91 -9.12
N GLU A 166 0.28 -13.95 -8.46
CA GLU A 166 -0.70 -13.81 -7.38
C GLU A 166 -0.07 -13.35 -6.07
N GLU A 167 1.25 -13.52 -5.88
CA GLU A 167 1.90 -13.02 -4.67
C GLU A 167 1.74 -11.49 -4.62
N PRO A 168 1.21 -10.94 -3.50
CA PRO A 168 1.01 -9.51 -3.39
C PRO A 168 2.32 -8.75 -3.51
N ILE A 169 2.32 -7.74 -4.37
CA ILE A 169 3.34 -6.69 -4.33
C ILE A 169 3.22 -6.03 -2.97
N TYR A 170 4.32 -6.06 -2.23
CA TYR A 170 4.40 -5.60 -0.86
C TYR A 170 5.47 -4.52 -0.76
N ALA A 171 5.13 -3.40 -0.13
CA ALA A 171 6.08 -2.38 0.24
C ALA A 171 5.66 -1.75 1.58
N PHE A 172 6.59 -1.72 2.53
CA PHE A 172 6.44 -0.95 3.76
C PHE A 172 7.47 0.18 3.71
N ARG A 173 6.98 1.42 3.79
CA ARG A 173 7.79 2.64 3.68
C ARG A 173 7.43 3.60 4.79
N VAL A 174 8.45 4.24 5.34
CA VAL A 174 8.30 5.31 6.31
C VAL A 174 8.95 6.57 5.73
N TYR A 175 8.19 7.65 5.74
CA TYR A 175 8.64 8.98 5.35
C TYR A 175 8.68 9.86 6.58
N ALA A 176 9.75 10.61 6.75
CA ALA A 176 9.93 11.44 7.93
C ALA A 176 10.53 12.80 7.59
N ASP A 177 10.22 13.79 8.42
CA ASP A 177 10.90 15.08 8.39
C ASP A 177 12.37 14.92 8.83
N ASN A 178 13.25 15.77 8.31
CA ASN A 178 14.69 15.72 8.60
C ASN A 178 14.98 15.85 10.11
N SER A 179 14.14 16.55 10.86
CA SER A 179 14.30 16.72 12.32
C SER A 179 14.15 15.42 13.12
N VAL A 180 13.34 14.46 12.64
CA VAL A 180 13.05 13.19 13.33
C VAL A 180 13.56 11.96 12.56
N ALA A 181 14.03 12.13 11.33
CA ALA A 181 14.44 11.06 10.41
C ALA A 181 15.34 10.00 11.04
N LYS A 182 16.39 10.43 11.75
CA LYS A 182 17.35 9.51 12.39
C LYS A 182 16.70 8.70 13.51
N ASN A 183 15.95 9.37 14.38
CA ASN A 183 15.26 8.72 15.51
C ASN A 183 14.28 7.66 14.99
N VAL A 184 13.47 8.02 13.99
CA VAL A 184 12.50 7.10 13.36
C VAL A 184 13.21 5.88 12.76
N TYR A 185 14.30 6.09 12.03
CA TYR A 185 15.07 4.98 11.43
C TYR A 185 15.64 4.03 12.48
N ASP A 186 16.28 4.58 13.52
CA ASP A 186 16.91 3.81 14.60
C ASP A 186 15.84 3.02 15.39
N HIS A 187 14.69 3.65 15.66
CA HIS A 187 13.55 3.00 16.30
C HIS A 187 13.05 1.80 15.47
N ILE A 188 12.81 1.99 14.16
CA ILE A 188 12.34 0.91 13.28
C ILE A 188 13.31 -0.27 13.29
N LYS A 189 14.62 -0.01 13.15
CA LYS A 189 15.63 -1.07 13.13
C LYS A 189 15.63 -1.88 14.42
N MET A 190 15.70 -1.21 15.56
CA MET A 190 15.71 -1.87 16.87
C MET A 190 14.41 -2.67 17.12
N ARG A 191 13.24 -2.07 16.86
CA ARG A 191 11.95 -2.74 17.09
C ARG A 191 11.76 -3.94 16.18
N LYS A 192 12.14 -3.83 14.91
CA LYS A 192 12.02 -4.90 13.93
C LYS A 192 12.78 -6.16 14.35
N GLU A 193 14.02 -6.02 14.82
CA GLU A 193 14.82 -7.15 15.29
C GLU A 193 14.17 -7.85 16.48
N VAL A 194 13.72 -7.08 17.47
CA VAL A 194 13.06 -7.60 18.68
C VAL A 194 11.76 -8.33 18.33
N ILE A 195 10.92 -7.74 17.47
CA ILE A 195 9.64 -8.33 17.08
C ILE A 195 9.86 -9.62 16.30
N ILE A 196 10.78 -9.63 15.32
CA ILE A 196 11.05 -10.83 14.52
C ILE A 196 11.61 -11.96 15.40
N ALA A 197 12.55 -11.66 16.30
CA ALA A 197 13.08 -12.67 17.23
C ALA A 197 11.97 -13.29 18.11
N LYS A 198 11.06 -12.45 18.62
CA LYS A 198 9.90 -12.92 19.39
C LYS A 198 8.98 -13.81 18.56
N LEU A 199 8.65 -13.41 17.33
CA LEU A 199 7.78 -14.18 16.44
C LEU A 199 8.38 -15.56 16.08
N ARG A 200 9.69 -15.64 15.87
CA ARG A 200 10.39 -16.92 15.64
C ARG A 200 10.29 -17.84 16.85
N SER A 201 10.59 -17.32 18.05
CA SER A 201 10.54 -18.10 19.29
C SER A 201 9.14 -18.62 19.65
N GLN A 202 8.07 -17.93 19.21
CA GLN A 202 6.69 -18.38 19.40
C GLN A 202 6.30 -19.49 18.43
N ASN A 203 6.85 -19.49 17.21
CA ASN A 203 6.57 -20.52 16.21
C ASN A 203 7.26 -21.85 16.57
N GLU A 204 8.49 -21.79 17.09
CA GLU A 204 9.26 -22.96 17.54
C GLU A 204 8.59 -23.68 18.73
N LYS A 205 7.91 -22.95 19.60
CA LYS A 205 7.19 -23.52 20.77
C LYS A 205 5.80 -24.07 20.44
N GLY A 206 5.24 -23.75 19.28
CA GLY A 206 3.91 -24.20 18.85
C GLY A 206 3.93 -25.38 17.88
N GLY A 207 5.12 -25.96 17.61
CA GLY A 207 5.31 -27.10 16.71
C GLY A 207 5.46 -28.46 17.39
N ASP A 208 5.30 -28.52 18.73
CA ASP A 208 5.49 -29.73 19.55
C ASP A 208 4.17 -30.29 20.14
N ASP A 209 3.00 -29.84 19.67
CA ASP A 209 1.67 -30.36 20.03
C ASP A 209 0.94 -31.01 18.84
#